data_AF-A0A8B8MZV6-F1
#
_entry.id   AF-A0A8B8MZV6-F1
#
_cell.length_a   1.000
_cell.length_b   1.000
_cell.length_c   1.000
_cell.angle_alpha   90.00
_cell.angle_beta   90.00
_cell.angle_gamma   90.00
#
_symmetry.space_group_name_H-M   'P 1'
#
loop_
_entity.id
_entity.type
_entity.pdbx_description
1 polymer ?
#
loop_
_entity_poly.entity_id
_entity_poly.type
_entity_poly.pdbx_seq_one_letter_code
_entity_poly.pdbx_strand_id
1 'polypeptide(L)'
;MAHFKAGFTILAFFFSLTFLTAIKSETLFARRLSAQDQFRLKPEKMTHLRFYLHDTLTGQHPTAFPVAQAAITNTSSTFFGLVAVIDDPLTVSPDLNSTLVGRAQGMYASSSQSEVALTITMNLVFAEGAYNGSTLSV
;
A
#
# COMPACT_ATOMS: atom_id res chain seq x y z
N MET A 1 18.10 37.90 34.66
CA MET A 1 16.82 37.97 33.91
C MET A 1 16.97 38.42 32.44
N ALA A 2 18.17 38.78 31.95
CA ALA A 2 18.40 39.14 30.55
C ALA A 2 18.69 37.94 29.61
N HIS A 3 19.33 36.87 30.12
CA HIS A 3 19.73 35.71 29.32
C HIS A 3 18.55 34.81 28.84
N PHE A 4 17.43 34.80 29.56
CA PHE A 4 16.26 33.99 29.20
C PHE A 4 15.49 34.55 27.99
N LYS A 5 15.55 35.87 27.76
CA LYS A 5 14.89 36.52 26.62
C LYS A 5 15.58 36.20 25.30
N ALA A 6 16.92 36.11 25.27
CA ALA A 6 17.69 35.86 24.06
C ALA A 6 17.49 34.43 23.48
N GLY A 7 17.35 33.41 24.34
CA GLY A 7 17.09 32.04 23.90
C GLY A 7 15.71 31.86 23.26
N PHE A 8 14.69 32.59 23.76
CA PHE A 8 13.33 32.56 23.22
C PHE A 8 13.24 33.23 21.84
N THR A 9 13.99 34.32 21.60
CA THR A 9 14.04 34.97 20.28
C THR A 9 14.76 34.11 19.23
N ILE A 10 15.81 33.38 19.61
CA ILE A 10 16.55 32.50 18.70
C ILE A 10 15.67 31.32 18.27
N LEU A 11 14.93 30.70 19.20
CA LEU A 11 14.02 29.59 18.90
C LEU A 11 12.87 30.02 17.98
N ALA A 12 12.31 31.22 18.19
CA ALA A 12 11.29 31.80 17.32
C ALA A 12 11.81 32.06 15.89
N PHE A 13 13.10 32.39 15.73
CA PHE A 13 13.72 32.61 14.42
C PHE A 13 13.87 31.30 13.62
N PHE A 14 14.22 30.20 14.28
CA PHE A 14 14.28 28.88 13.62
C PHE A 14 12.90 28.37 13.19
N PHE A 15 11.86 28.61 13.99
CA PHE A 15 10.47 28.23 13.64
C PHE A 15 9.93 29.02 12.44
N SER A 16 10.33 30.30 12.32
CA SER A 16 10.04 31.16 11.15
C SER A 16 10.71 30.67 9.87
N LEU A 17 11.98 30.24 9.95
CA LEU A 17 12.74 29.78 8.77
C LEU A 17 12.19 28.47 8.20
N THR A 18 11.74 27.54 9.05
CA THR A 18 11.05 26.30 8.61
C THR A 18 9.70 26.59 7.96
N PHE A 19 8.98 27.61 8.44
CA PHE A 19 7.68 28.01 7.86
C PHE A 19 7.86 28.58 6.45
N LEU A 20 8.94 29.34 6.21
CA LEU A 20 9.23 29.90 4.89
C LEU A 20 9.63 28.84 3.86
N THR A 21 10.32 27.78 4.28
CA THR A 21 10.63 26.62 3.41
C THR A 21 9.40 25.76 3.11
N ALA A 22 8.46 25.65 4.07
CA ALA A 22 7.22 24.90 3.86
C ALA A 22 6.30 25.57 2.82
N ILE A 23 6.18 26.90 2.83
CA ILE A 23 5.37 27.65 1.85
C ILE A 23 5.90 27.51 0.42
N LYS A 24 7.22 27.33 0.22
CA LYS A 24 7.80 27.04 -1.10
C LYS A 24 7.57 25.60 -1.58
N SER A 25 7.27 24.67 -0.68
CA SER A 25 7.08 23.25 -1.00
C SER A 25 5.71 22.98 -1.64
N GLU A 26 4.66 23.71 -1.22
CA GLU A 26 3.30 23.51 -1.75
C GLU A 26 3.18 23.82 -3.25
N THR A 27 4.04 24.69 -3.80
CA THR A 27 4.04 24.99 -5.24
C THR A 27 4.69 23.91 -6.09
N LEU A 28 5.43 22.97 -5.49
CA LEU A 28 6.13 21.88 -6.21
C LEU A 28 5.32 20.58 -6.26
N PHE A 29 4.29 20.40 -5.42
CA PHE A 29 3.52 19.16 -5.39
C PHE A 29 2.44 19.08 -6.50
N ALA A 30 1.95 20.22 -7.00
CA ALA A 30 0.92 20.26 -8.03
C ALA A 30 1.32 21.20 -9.19
N ARG A 31 2.20 20.74 -10.09
CA ARG A 31 2.38 21.40 -11.39
C ARG A 31 1.06 21.35 -12.15
N ARG A 32 0.42 22.51 -12.32
CA ARG A 32 -0.76 22.65 -13.17
C ARG A 32 -0.35 22.34 -14.62
N LEU A 33 -0.92 21.27 -15.19
CA LEU A 33 -0.66 20.89 -16.57
C LEU A 33 -1.12 22.02 -17.50
N SER A 34 -0.26 22.40 -18.46
CA SER A 34 -0.62 23.39 -19.47
C SER A 34 -1.62 22.79 -20.47
N ALA A 35 -2.35 23.64 -21.20
CA ALA A 35 -3.24 23.16 -22.26
C ALA A 35 -2.51 22.30 -23.30
N GLN A 36 -1.24 22.62 -23.61
CA GLN A 36 -0.40 21.80 -24.49
C GLN A 36 -0.05 20.43 -23.89
N ASP A 37 0.13 20.34 -22.56
CA ASP A 37 0.34 19.07 -21.89
C ASP A 37 -0.93 18.20 -21.97
N GLN A 38 -2.11 18.79 -21.85
CA GLN A 38 -3.40 18.08 -21.99
C GLN A 38 -3.61 17.51 -23.40
N PHE A 39 -3.22 18.24 -24.44
CA PHE A 39 -3.29 17.75 -25.83
C PHE A 39 -2.34 16.57 -26.14
N ARG A 40 -1.33 16.33 -25.29
CA ARG A 40 -0.39 15.21 -25.42
C ARG A 40 -0.79 13.97 -24.62
N LEU A 41 -1.76 14.09 -23.72
CA LEU A 41 -2.25 12.97 -22.94
C LEU A 41 -3.21 12.13 -23.79
N LYS A 42 -2.95 10.83 -23.86
CA LYS A 42 -3.91 9.89 -24.45
C LYS A 42 -5.19 9.88 -23.59
N PRO A 43 -6.36 9.61 -24.18
CA PRO A 43 -7.58 9.45 -23.41
C PRO A 43 -7.38 8.43 -22.29
N GLU A 44 -7.83 8.79 -21.09
CA GLU A 44 -7.83 7.88 -19.96
C GLU A 44 -8.69 6.66 -20.29
N LYS A 45 -8.20 5.47 -19.92
CA LYS A 45 -8.94 4.22 -20.09
C LYS A 45 -9.41 3.76 -18.72
N MET A 46 -10.70 3.45 -18.62
CA MET A 46 -11.25 2.75 -17.46
C MET A 46 -11.36 1.26 -17.78
N THR A 47 -11.03 0.41 -16.82
CA THR A 47 -11.11 -1.05 -16.94
C THR A 47 -11.71 -1.63 -15.68
N HIS A 48 -12.70 -2.50 -15.84
CA HIS A 48 -13.24 -3.30 -14.75
C HIS A 48 -12.59 -4.68 -14.76
N LEU A 49 -11.87 -5.01 -13.69
CA LEU A 49 -11.19 -6.29 -13.53
C LEU A 49 -11.99 -7.16 -12.55
N ARG A 50 -12.21 -8.43 -12.90
CA ARG A 50 -12.82 -9.43 -12.03
C ARG A 50 -12.00 -10.70 -12.06
N PHE A 51 -11.59 -11.14 -10.88
CA PHE A 51 -10.81 -12.35 -10.65
C PHE A 51 -11.06 -12.82 -9.21
N TYR A 52 -10.55 -14.00 -8.87
CA TYR A 52 -10.63 -14.60 -7.55
C TYR A 52 -9.22 -14.82 -7.00
N LEU A 53 -8.93 -14.26 -5.83
CA LEU A 53 -7.66 -14.42 -5.11
C LEU A 53 -7.79 -15.59 -4.13
N HIS A 54 -6.81 -16.50 -4.13
CA HIS A 54 -6.84 -17.69 -3.26
C HIS A 54 -5.70 -17.67 -2.25
N ASP A 55 -6.00 -17.22 -1.04
CA ASP A 55 -5.07 -17.26 0.09
C ASP A 55 -5.03 -18.67 0.71
N THR A 56 -3.90 -19.36 0.56
CA THR A 56 -3.73 -20.75 1.00
C THR A 56 -2.77 -20.84 2.19
N LEU A 57 -3.33 -20.85 3.40
CA LEU A 57 -2.56 -20.89 4.65
C LEU A 57 -2.08 -22.29 5.05
N THR A 58 -2.71 -23.34 4.54
CA THR A 58 -2.47 -24.74 4.96
C THR A 58 -2.61 -25.69 3.77
N GLY A 59 -2.15 -26.94 3.94
CA GLY A 59 -2.20 -27.96 2.89
C GLY A 59 -0.82 -28.28 2.31
N GLN A 60 -0.79 -28.94 1.15
CA GLN A 60 0.47 -29.39 0.52
C GLN A 60 1.27 -28.25 -0.12
N HIS A 61 0.57 -27.19 -0.57
CA HIS A 61 1.15 -26.07 -1.31
C HIS A 61 0.64 -24.73 -0.76
N PRO A 62 1.00 -24.37 0.48
CA PRO A 62 0.64 -23.07 1.03
C PRO A 62 1.28 -21.93 0.22
N THR A 63 0.55 -20.82 0.10
CA THR A 63 0.94 -19.62 -0.65
C THR A 63 1.14 -18.41 0.26
N ALA A 64 0.73 -18.51 1.51
CA ALA A 64 0.87 -17.47 2.52
C ALA A 64 1.62 -17.98 3.76
N PHE A 65 2.59 -17.19 4.21
CA PHE A 65 3.51 -17.55 5.29
C PHE A 65 3.64 -16.43 6.32
N PRO A 66 3.37 -16.69 7.61
CA PRO A 66 3.73 -15.77 8.69
C PRO A 66 5.24 -15.50 8.70
N VAL A 67 5.63 -14.23 8.73
CA VAL A 67 7.05 -13.80 8.76
C VAL A 67 7.41 -12.98 9.99
N ALA A 68 6.41 -12.39 10.66
CA ALA A 68 6.60 -11.69 11.92
C ALA A 68 5.34 -11.79 12.78
N GLN A 69 5.53 -11.78 14.10
CA GLN A 69 4.47 -11.79 15.10
C GLN A 69 4.89 -10.93 16.30
N ALA A 70 3.91 -10.24 16.89
CA ALA A 70 4.10 -9.58 18.17
C ALA A 70 3.98 -10.59 19.33
N ALA A 71 4.53 -10.25 20.51
CA ALA A 71 4.43 -11.10 21.69
C ALA A 71 2.97 -11.43 22.09
N ILE A 72 2.05 -10.52 21.78
CA ILE A 72 0.63 -10.66 22.09
C ILE A 72 -0.18 -11.38 21.00
N THR A 73 0.41 -11.67 19.83
CA THR A 73 -0.32 -12.16 18.66
C THR A 73 -1.10 -13.46 18.94
N ASN A 74 -0.48 -14.42 19.63
CA ASN A 74 -1.11 -15.71 19.91
C ASN A 74 -2.21 -15.66 20.99
N THR A 75 -2.23 -14.61 21.81
CA THR A 75 -3.25 -14.38 22.84
C THR A 75 -4.29 -13.35 22.42
N SER A 76 -4.05 -12.64 21.32
CA SER A 76 -4.97 -11.66 20.76
C SER A 76 -6.11 -12.39 20.04
N SER A 77 -7.36 -12.01 20.34
CA SER A 77 -8.53 -12.51 19.61
C SER A 77 -8.59 -12.07 18.15
N THR A 78 -7.75 -11.10 17.74
CA THR A 78 -7.70 -10.56 16.37
C THR A 78 -6.38 -10.88 15.66
N PHE A 79 -5.49 -11.64 16.31
CA PHE A 79 -4.12 -11.92 15.85
C PHE A 79 -3.28 -10.64 15.65
N PHE A 80 -3.59 -9.57 16.38
CA PHE A 80 -2.92 -8.28 16.22
C PHE A 80 -1.39 -8.43 16.21
N GLY A 81 -0.75 -7.79 15.22
CA GLY A 81 0.71 -7.84 15.04
C GLY A 81 1.24 -9.05 14.26
N LEU A 82 0.37 -9.95 13.80
CA LEU A 82 0.74 -10.95 12.77
C LEU A 82 1.04 -10.24 11.45
N VAL A 83 2.14 -10.61 10.80
CA VAL A 83 2.48 -10.24 9.41
C VAL A 83 2.74 -11.50 8.61
N ALA A 84 2.13 -11.61 7.44
CA ALA A 84 2.35 -12.71 6.50
C ALA A 84 2.73 -12.19 5.12
N VAL A 85 3.64 -12.89 4.44
CA VAL A 85 3.93 -12.68 3.01
C VAL A 85 3.10 -13.65 2.18
N ILE A 86 2.68 -13.20 0.99
CA ILE A 86 1.80 -13.94 0.09
C ILE A 86 2.36 -14.00 -1.33
N ASP A 87 2.10 -15.13 -1.99
CA ASP A 87 2.21 -15.32 -3.44
C ASP A 87 1.00 -16.13 -3.92
N ASP A 88 -0.16 -15.47 -3.93
CA ASP A 88 -1.46 -16.13 -4.10
C ASP A 88 -1.89 -16.15 -5.58
N PRO A 89 -2.45 -17.25 -6.09
CA PRO A 89 -2.96 -17.28 -7.46
C PRO A 89 -4.22 -16.42 -7.61
N LEU A 90 -4.35 -15.80 -8.79
CA LEU A 90 -5.56 -15.14 -9.25
C LEU A 90 -6.19 -15.97 -10.36
N THR A 91 -7.47 -16.33 -10.26
CA THR A 91 -8.16 -17.15 -11.28
C THR A 91 -9.43 -16.49 -11.81
N VAL A 92 -9.95 -16.98 -12.94
CA VAL A 92 -11.19 -16.48 -13.57
C VAL A 92 -12.46 -16.84 -12.81
N SER A 93 -12.41 -17.86 -11.94
CA SER A 93 -13.57 -18.36 -11.20
C SER A 93 -13.17 -18.79 -9.77
N PRO A 94 -14.13 -19.01 -8.86
CA PRO A 94 -13.83 -19.50 -7.51
C PRO A 94 -13.12 -20.86 -7.45
N ASP A 95 -13.11 -21.64 -8.54
CA ASP A 95 -12.37 -22.90 -8.58
C ASP A 95 -10.86 -22.62 -8.76
N LEU A 96 -10.04 -23.13 -7.83
CA LEU A 96 -8.58 -23.02 -7.86
C LEU A 96 -7.97 -23.66 -9.11
N ASN A 97 -8.62 -24.66 -9.70
CA ASN A 97 -8.17 -25.32 -10.93
C ASN A 97 -8.59 -24.58 -12.22
N SER A 98 -9.36 -23.50 -12.09
CA SER A 98 -9.72 -22.68 -13.25
C SER A 98 -8.52 -21.88 -13.77
N THR A 99 -8.67 -21.26 -14.95
CA THR A 99 -7.59 -20.52 -15.59
C THR A 99 -6.94 -19.51 -14.65
N LEU A 100 -5.63 -19.69 -14.43
CA LEU A 100 -4.78 -18.73 -13.74
C LEU A 100 -4.61 -17.49 -14.61
N VAL A 101 -4.92 -16.32 -14.06
CA VAL A 101 -4.80 -15.03 -14.78
C VAL A 101 -3.71 -14.12 -14.24
N GLY A 102 -3.14 -14.47 -13.10
CA GLY A 102 -2.08 -13.70 -12.46
C GLY A 102 -1.79 -14.19 -11.05
N ARG A 103 -1.02 -13.38 -10.31
CA ARG A 103 -0.69 -13.63 -8.90
C ARG A 103 -0.77 -12.35 -8.08
N ALA A 104 -1.17 -12.47 -6.82
CA ALA A 104 -1.07 -11.42 -5.81
C ALA A 104 0.20 -11.66 -4.98
N GLN A 105 1.14 -10.72 -5.04
CA GLN A 105 2.45 -10.82 -4.41
C GLN A 105 2.65 -9.66 -3.45
N GLY A 106 2.87 -9.95 -2.17
CA GLY A 106 2.97 -8.89 -1.17
C GLY A 106 2.90 -9.39 0.26
N MET A 107 2.26 -8.62 1.12
CA MET A 107 2.04 -8.98 2.52
C MET A 107 0.73 -8.41 3.06
N TYR A 108 0.25 -9.02 4.14
CA TYR A 108 -0.80 -8.43 4.96
C TYR A 108 -0.44 -8.52 6.45
N ALA A 109 -1.06 -7.63 7.24
CA ALA A 109 -0.90 -7.61 8.68
C ALA A 109 -2.24 -7.49 9.40
N SER A 110 -2.41 -8.23 10.50
CA SER A 110 -3.54 -8.05 11.41
C SER A 110 -3.37 -6.75 12.19
N SER A 111 -4.14 -5.74 11.84
CA SER A 111 -3.88 -4.35 12.20
C SER A 111 -4.92 -3.70 13.12
N SER A 112 -6.00 -4.41 13.47
CA SER A 112 -6.99 -3.94 14.45
C SER A 112 -6.91 -4.73 15.76
N GLN A 113 -7.04 -4.00 16.88
CA GLN A 113 -7.08 -4.58 18.22
C GLN A 113 -8.50 -5.00 18.63
N SER A 114 -9.54 -4.43 18.01
CA SER A 114 -10.94 -4.63 18.40
C SER A 114 -11.70 -5.61 17.52
N GLU A 115 -11.25 -5.81 16.27
CA GLU A 115 -11.85 -6.74 15.32
C GLU A 115 -10.79 -7.34 14.40
N VAL A 116 -11.12 -8.42 13.70
CA VAL A 116 -10.22 -9.00 12.69
C VAL A 116 -10.19 -8.07 11.48
N ALA A 117 -9.09 -7.38 11.28
CA ALA A 117 -8.87 -6.52 10.12
C ALA A 117 -7.45 -6.67 9.58
N LEU A 118 -7.34 -6.73 8.26
CA LEU A 118 -6.07 -6.85 7.55
C LEU A 118 -5.73 -5.53 6.86
N THR A 119 -4.50 -5.06 7.06
CA THR A 119 -3.87 -4.08 6.17
C THR A 119 -3.06 -4.84 5.13
N ILE A 120 -3.35 -4.61 3.85
CA ILE A 120 -2.74 -5.32 2.72
C ILE A 120 -1.85 -4.35 1.96
N THR A 121 -0.67 -4.80 1.55
CA THR A 121 0.13 -4.15 0.51
C THR A 121 0.60 -5.21 -0.45
N MET A 122 0.20 -5.09 -1.72
CA MET A 122 0.49 -6.13 -2.71
C MET A 122 0.51 -5.61 -4.13
N ASN A 123 1.14 -6.40 -4.99
CA ASN A 123 1.11 -6.26 -6.44
C ASN A 123 0.24 -7.36 -7.03
N LEU A 124 -0.74 -6.97 -7.84
CA LEU A 124 -1.49 -7.88 -8.71
C LEU A 124 -0.74 -7.98 -10.04
N VAL A 125 -0.01 -9.06 -10.23
CA VAL A 125 0.83 -9.32 -11.41
C VAL A 125 0.03 -10.15 -12.41
N PHE A 126 -0.43 -9.52 -13.50
CA PHE A 126 -1.25 -10.18 -14.51
C PHE A 126 -0.38 -10.96 -15.49
N ALA A 127 -0.74 -12.21 -15.75
CA ALA A 127 0.01 -13.14 -16.61
C ALA A 127 -0.77 -13.58 -17.85
N GLU A 128 -2.03 -13.15 -18.00
CA GLU A 128 -2.92 -13.53 -19.09
C GLU A 128 -3.77 -12.35 -19.59
N GLY A 129 -4.33 -12.52 -20.79
CA GLY A 129 -5.26 -11.57 -21.39
C GLY A 129 -4.63 -10.23 -21.78
N ALA A 130 -5.46 -9.18 -21.86
CA ALA A 130 -5.06 -7.87 -22.40
C ALA A 130 -4.04 -7.12 -21.54
N TYR A 131 -3.86 -7.54 -20.28
CA TYR A 131 -2.95 -6.90 -19.32
C TYR A 131 -1.77 -7.81 -18.95
N ASN A 132 -1.52 -8.89 -19.71
CA ASN A 132 -0.36 -9.75 -19.49
C ASN A 132 0.93 -8.92 -19.42
N GLY A 133 1.71 -9.13 -18.36
CA GLY A 133 2.96 -8.42 -18.07
C GLY A 133 2.75 -7.08 -17.36
N SER A 134 1.51 -6.67 -17.11
CA SER A 134 1.20 -5.46 -16.34
C SER A 134 1.03 -5.77 -14.84
N THR A 135 1.05 -4.73 -14.02
CA THR A 135 0.88 -4.84 -12.56
C THR A 135 0.00 -3.72 -12.03
N LEU A 136 -0.81 -4.03 -11.02
CA LEU A 136 -1.54 -3.04 -10.20
C LEU A 136 -1.08 -3.16 -8.75
N SER A 137 -0.58 -2.07 -8.17
CA SER A 137 -0.22 -2.00 -6.75
C SER A 137 -1.42 -1.53 -5.93
N VAL A 138 -1.65 -2.19 -4.79
CA VAL A 138 -2.73 -1.96 -3.83
C VAL A 138 -2.13 -1.58 -2.48
#